data_AF-A0A0H5FXM6-F1
#
_entry.id   AF-A0A0H5FXM6-F1
#
_cell.length_a   1.000
_cell.length_b   1.000
_cell.length_c   1.000
_cell.angle_alpha   90.00
_cell.angle_beta   90.00
_cell.angle_gamma   90.00
#
_symmetry.space_group_name_H-M   'P 1'
#
loop_
_entity.id
_entity.type
_entity.pdbx_description
1 polymer ?
#
loop_
_entity_poly.entity_id
_entity_poly.type
_entity_poly.pdbx_seq_one_letter_code
_entity_poly.pdbx_strand_id
1 'polypeptide(L)'
;MTDSQLTTGWICIATEGTTIDSRKIESQWLLDMAETYDVRTYTALIWEEHKRDRDNLGEVLALRSDKQSGIVHLYARIRPTAKLMSYNELGQKLFCSIEVEEDFQDKGHFYLSGLAVTDSPASIGTDRLRFSANRSYFSKRGVKAKISKPREFSLSDATIMAGKGWVSAIALS
;
A
#
# COMPACT_ATOMS: atom_id res chain seq x y z
N MET A 1 -7.09 17.37 16.41
CA MET A 1 -6.97 16.88 15.02
C MET A 1 -7.13 15.36 15.07
N THR A 2 -8.20 14.82 14.49
CA THR A 2 -8.48 13.38 14.48
C THR A 2 -7.67 12.73 13.38
N ASP A 3 -6.40 12.49 13.67
CA ASP A 3 -5.51 11.76 12.79
C ASP A 3 -5.77 10.27 13.00
N SER A 4 -6.79 9.74 12.31
CA SER A 4 -7.03 8.30 12.26
C SER A 4 -5.92 7.70 11.42
N GLN A 5 -4.74 7.56 12.01
CA GLN A 5 -3.54 7.07 11.33
C GLN A 5 -3.76 5.62 10.93
N LEU A 6 -3.93 5.41 9.63
CA LEU A 6 -4.01 4.09 9.04
C LEU A 6 -2.66 3.41 9.21
N THR A 7 -2.66 2.29 9.90
CA THR A 7 -1.50 1.42 10.06
C THR A 7 -1.78 0.11 9.34
N THR A 8 -0.78 -0.43 8.66
CA THR A 8 -0.92 -1.72 7.97
C THR A 8 -0.87 -2.90 8.96
N GLY A 9 -1.30 -4.07 8.48
CA GLY A 9 -0.84 -5.34 9.03
C GLY A 9 0.65 -5.57 8.75
N TRP A 10 1.11 -6.79 9.02
CA TRP A 10 2.45 -7.23 8.64
C TRP A 10 2.51 -7.45 7.13
N ILE A 11 3.46 -6.78 6.47
CA ILE A 11 3.74 -6.90 5.04
C ILE A 11 5.15 -7.43 4.84
N CYS A 12 5.34 -8.42 3.95
CA CYS A 12 6.67 -8.91 3.63
C CYS A 12 7.43 -7.85 2.80
N ILE A 13 8.53 -7.33 3.33
CA ILE A 13 9.34 -6.27 2.69
C ILE A 13 10.67 -6.78 2.12
N ALA A 14 11.14 -7.95 2.56
CA ALA A 14 12.33 -8.59 2.01
C ALA A 14 12.35 -10.09 2.33
N THR A 15 13.01 -10.85 1.47
CA THR A 15 13.26 -12.29 1.64
C THR A 15 14.75 -12.55 1.46
N GLU A 16 15.29 -13.48 2.25
CA GLU A 16 16.66 -13.98 2.12
C GLU A 16 16.90 -14.55 0.71
N GLY A 17 18.07 -14.25 0.14
CA GLY A 17 18.50 -14.81 -1.14
C GLY A 17 19.18 -13.80 -2.06
N THR A 18 19.45 -14.25 -3.28
CA THR A 18 20.03 -13.43 -4.35
C THR A 18 18.97 -12.50 -4.91
N THR A 19 19.21 -11.20 -4.88
CA THR A 19 18.32 -10.17 -5.44
C THR A 19 18.49 -10.03 -6.96
N ILE A 20 17.57 -9.30 -7.59
CA ILE A 20 17.56 -9.10 -9.06
C ILE A 20 18.81 -8.35 -9.55
N ASP A 21 19.37 -7.50 -8.69
CA ASP A 21 20.58 -6.72 -8.95
C ASP A 21 21.88 -7.46 -8.61
N SER A 22 21.83 -8.77 -8.38
CA SER A 22 22.96 -9.64 -8.02
C SER A 22 23.55 -9.40 -6.63
N ARG A 23 22.92 -8.58 -5.77
CA ARG A 23 23.27 -8.55 -4.34
C ARG A 23 22.74 -9.82 -3.64
N LYS A 24 23.27 -10.11 -2.47
CA LYS A 24 22.82 -11.22 -1.63
C LYS A 24 22.31 -10.66 -0.31
N ILE A 25 21.04 -10.90 -0.02
CA ILE A 25 20.47 -10.62 1.30
C ILE A 25 20.73 -11.84 2.16
N GLU A 26 21.59 -11.68 3.16
CA GLU A 26 21.87 -12.73 4.14
C GLU A 26 20.74 -12.84 5.17
N SER A 27 20.47 -14.06 5.64
CA SER A 27 19.48 -14.29 6.70
C SER A 27 19.81 -13.48 7.96
N GLN A 28 21.09 -13.36 8.31
CA GLN A 28 21.52 -12.63 9.50
C GLN A 28 21.11 -11.16 9.45
N TRP A 29 21.15 -10.52 8.27
CA TRP A 29 20.73 -9.12 8.13
C TRP A 29 19.27 -8.94 8.51
N LEU A 30 18.40 -9.85 8.06
CA LEU A 30 16.97 -9.81 8.34
C LEU A 30 16.66 -10.12 9.81
N LEU A 31 17.42 -11.01 10.43
CA LEU A 31 17.30 -11.34 11.85
C LEU A 31 17.74 -10.16 12.72
N ASP A 32 18.92 -9.59 12.46
CA ASP A 32 19.47 -8.44 13.19
C ASP A 32 18.54 -7.23 13.09
N MET A 33 18.03 -6.93 11.89
CA MET A 33 17.08 -5.84 11.69
C MET A 33 15.80 -6.07 12.50
N ALA A 34 15.27 -7.30 12.53
CA ALA A 34 14.05 -7.58 13.30
C ALA A 34 14.27 -7.51 14.82
N GLU A 35 15.45 -7.87 15.30
CA GLU A 35 15.78 -7.89 16.73
C GLU A 35 16.12 -6.49 17.27
N THR A 36 16.85 -5.70 16.49
CA THR A 36 17.40 -4.41 16.95
C THR A 36 16.51 -3.21 16.65
N TYR A 37 15.52 -3.34 15.77
CA TYR A 37 14.72 -2.21 15.31
C TYR A 37 13.86 -1.58 16.40
N ASP A 38 14.10 -0.30 16.66
CA ASP A 38 13.31 0.53 17.56
C ASP A 38 13.10 1.92 16.95
N VAL A 39 11.84 2.27 16.74
CA VAL A 39 11.42 3.59 16.24
C VAL A 39 11.94 4.74 17.09
N ARG A 40 12.16 4.52 18.40
CA ARG A 40 12.73 5.53 19.32
C ARG A 40 14.21 5.76 19.08
N THR A 41 14.93 4.73 18.66
CA THR A 41 16.36 4.82 18.35
C THR A 41 16.55 5.49 16.99
N TYR A 42 15.88 4.99 15.96
CA TYR A 42 15.85 5.61 14.65
C TYR A 42 14.63 5.10 13.88
N THR A 43 13.75 6.03 13.47
CA THR A 43 12.57 5.71 12.66
C THR A 43 12.94 5.66 11.18
N ALA A 44 12.85 4.48 10.58
CA ALA A 44 12.97 4.32 9.14
C ALA A 44 11.79 4.98 8.42
N LEU A 45 12.09 5.97 7.58
CA LEU A 45 11.12 6.68 6.75
C LEU A 45 10.96 6.00 5.38
N ILE A 46 9.82 6.25 4.73
CA ILE A 46 9.49 5.67 3.44
C ILE A 46 9.80 6.65 2.32
N TRP A 47 10.60 6.25 1.35
CA TRP A 47 11.06 7.11 0.25
C TRP A 47 10.59 6.61 -1.11
N GLU A 48 10.33 7.55 -2.03
CA GLU A 48 10.02 7.19 -3.41
C GLU A 48 11.31 6.82 -4.15
N GLU A 49 11.47 5.59 -4.64
CA GLU A 49 12.63 5.17 -5.45
C GLU A 49 14.01 5.46 -4.80
N HIS A 50 14.14 5.34 -3.47
CA HIS A 50 15.35 5.68 -2.70
C HIS A 50 15.76 7.18 -2.75
N LYS A 51 14.88 8.06 -3.25
CA LYS A 51 15.19 9.48 -3.45
C LYS A 51 14.87 10.32 -2.22
N ARG A 52 15.92 10.93 -1.64
CA ARG A 52 15.83 11.78 -0.44
C ARG A 52 15.48 13.25 -0.73
N ASP A 53 15.47 13.65 -1.99
CA ASP A 53 15.01 14.98 -2.45
C ASP A 53 13.48 15.07 -2.61
N ARG A 54 12.77 13.98 -2.34
CA ARG A 54 11.30 13.89 -2.45
C ARG A 54 10.62 13.84 -1.09
N ASP A 55 9.29 14.01 -1.14
CA ASP A 55 8.45 13.90 0.05
C ASP A 55 8.61 12.53 0.72
N ASN A 56 8.66 12.55 2.05
CA ASN A 56 8.50 11.36 2.86
C ASN A 56 7.09 10.76 2.64
N LEU A 57 7.03 9.47 2.33
CA LEU A 57 5.82 8.73 2.01
C LEU A 57 5.25 7.93 3.19
N GLY A 58 5.90 7.93 4.35
CA GLY A 58 5.42 7.29 5.57
C GLY A 58 6.54 6.87 6.50
N GLU A 59 6.21 6.01 7.46
CA GLU A 59 7.19 5.49 8.40
C GLU A 59 6.97 4.00 8.66
N VAL A 60 8.05 3.33 9.03
CA VAL A 60 8.03 1.97 9.54
C VAL A 60 7.84 2.04 11.05
N LEU A 61 6.90 1.24 11.56
CA LEU A 61 6.50 1.23 12.97
C LEU A 61 7.09 0.05 13.75
N ALA A 62 7.27 -1.08 13.07
CA ALA A 62 7.78 -2.31 13.68
C ALA A 62 8.31 -3.24 12.60
N LEU A 63 9.32 -4.03 12.96
CA LEU A 63 9.85 -5.13 12.17
C LEU A 63 9.65 -6.45 12.90
N ARG A 64 9.59 -7.52 12.11
CA ARG A 64 9.60 -8.90 12.58
C ARG A 64 10.19 -9.78 11.51
N SER A 65 10.99 -10.76 11.89
CA SER A 65 11.45 -11.82 11.03
C SER A 65 10.61 -13.09 11.25
N ASP A 66 10.43 -13.87 10.19
CA ASP A 66 9.85 -15.21 10.26
C ASP A 66 10.55 -16.16 9.27
N LYS A 67 10.62 -17.44 9.61
CA LYS A 67 11.28 -18.45 8.77
C LYS A 67 10.24 -19.36 8.16
N GLN A 68 10.07 -19.28 6.85
CA GLN A 68 9.11 -20.11 6.10
C GLN A 68 9.85 -21.00 5.12
N SER A 69 9.59 -22.31 5.20
CA SER A 69 10.22 -23.31 4.31
C SER A 69 11.76 -23.25 4.28
N GLY A 70 12.39 -22.86 5.39
CA GLY A 70 13.84 -22.74 5.48
C GLY A 70 14.43 -21.38 5.11
N ILE A 71 13.61 -20.46 4.59
CA ILE A 71 14.02 -19.12 4.11
C ILE A 71 13.53 -18.06 5.11
N VAL A 72 14.40 -17.09 5.44
CA VAL A 72 14.04 -15.97 6.32
C VAL A 72 13.32 -14.87 5.53
N HIS A 73 12.21 -14.40 6.07
CA HIS A 73 11.44 -13.26 5.56
C HIS A 73 11.41 -12.14 6.60
N LEU A 74 11.49 -10.90 6.13
CA LEU A 74 11.34 -9.71 6.95
C LEU A 74 9.99 -9.06 6.68
N TYR A 75 9.24 -8.87 7.76
CA TYR A 75 7.94 -8.23 7.77
C TYR A 75 8.03 -6.86 8.44
N ALA A 76 7.29 -5.89 7.89
CA ALA A 76 7.15 -4.57 8.47
C ALA A 76 5.68 -4.23 8.73
N ARG A 77 5.45 -3.36 9.71
CA ARG A 77 4.21 -2.58 9.81
C ARG A 77 4.54 -1.15 9.47
N ILE A 78 3.74 -0.54 8.59
CA ILE A 78 3.99 0.82 8.11
C ILE A 78 2.77 1.71 8.36
N ARG A 79 3.06 3.01 8.49
CA ARG A 79 2.08 4.09 8.49
C ARG A 79 2.26 4.91 7.21
N PRO A 80 1.49 4.62 6.15
CA PRO A 80 1.57 5.35 4.89
C PRO A 80 1.00 6.77 5.03
N THR A 81 1.54 7.70 4.25
CA THR A 81 0.94 9.01 4.02
C THR A 81 -0.21 8.95 3.02
N ALA A 82 -1.04 10.00 2.97
CA ALA A 82 -2.06 10.15 1.94
C ALA A 82 -1.50 10.07 0.52
N LYS A 83 -0.27 10.57 0.30
CA LYS A 83 0.40 10.51 -1.00
C LYS A 83 0.71 9.06 -1.41
N LEU A 84 1.24 8.26 -0.49
CA LEU A 84 1.49 6.83 -0.76
C LEU A 84 0.20 6.05 -1.03
N MET A 85 -0.88 6.38 -0.30
CA MET A 85 -2.20 5.80 -0.59
C MET A 85 -2.67 6.15 -2.00
N SER A 86 -2.49 7.41 -2.45
CA SER A 86 -2.86 7.84 -3.79
C SER A 86 -2.08 7.11 -4.90
N TYR A 87 -0.78 6.86 -4.70
CA TYR A 87 0.00 6.05 -5.64
C TYR A 87 -0.55 4.63 -5.75
N ASN A 88 -0.89 4.03 -4.61
CA ASN A 88 -1.44 2.68 -4.58
C ASN A 88 -2.79 2.58 -5.31
N GLU A 89 -3.67 3.57 -5.13
CA GLU A 89 -4.95 3.67 -5.84
C GLU A 89 -4.76 3.80 -7.36
N LEU A 90 -3.71 4.49 -7.80
CA LEU A 90 -3.33 4.62 -9.20
C LEU A 90 -2.54 3.41 -9.73
N GLY A 91 -2.28 2.39 -8.91
CA GLY A 91 -1.53 1.21 -9.31
C GLY A 91 -0.02 1.45 -9.44
N GLN A 92 0.53 2.45 -8.76
CA GLN A 92 1.95 2.81 -8.74
C GLN A 92 2.57 2.58 -7.35
N LYS A 93 3.89 2.48 -7.29
CA LYS A 93 4.71 2.30 -6.08
C LYS A 93 4.20 1.13 -5.22
N LEU A 94 4.04 0.00 -5.90
CA LEU A 94 3.35 -1.18 -5.36
C LEU A 94 4.25 -2.09 -4.52
N PHE A 95 5.57 -1.99 -4.65
CA PHE A 95 6.53 -2.87 -3.98
C PHE A 95 7.49 -2.07 -3.11
N CYS A 96 8.13 -2.77 -2.18
CA CYS A 96 9.10 -2.18 -1.26
C CYS A 96 10.52 -2.65 -1.60
N SER A 97 11.50 -1.85 -1.22
CA SER A 97 12.91 -2.24 -1.19
C SER A 97 13.57 -1.71 0.08
N ILE A 98 14.32 -2.55 0.76
CA ILE A 98 14.95 -2.23 2.04
C ILE A 98 16.24 -1.41 1.86
N GLU A 99 16.47 -0.46 2.77
CA GLU A 99 17.74 0.24 2.90
C GLU A 99 18.41 -0.21 4.20
N VAL A 100 19.54 -0.91 4.04
CA VAL A 100 20.29 -1.52 5.14
C VAL A 100 21.45 -0.60 5.50
N GLU A 101 21.58 -0.30 6.78
CA GLU A 101 22.77 0.30 7.36
C GLU A 101 23.62 -0.80 8.01
N GLU A 102 24.88 -0.87 7.61
CA GLU A 102 25.86 -1.76 8.23
C GLU A 102 26.46 -1.07 9.46
N ASP A 103 26.82 -1.86 10.47
CA ASP A 103 27.48 -1.37 11.69
C ASP A 103 26.74 -0.21 12.40
N PHE A 104 25.42 -0.37 12.56
CA PHE A 104 24.61 0.68 13.14
C PHE A 104 25.01 0.99 14.59
N GLN A 105 25.42 2.25 14.83
CA GLN A 105 25.98 2.73 16.11
C GLN A 105 27.26 2.02 16.57
N ASP A 106 28.10 1.56 15.63
CA ASP A 106 29.37 0.87 15.92
C ASP A 106 29.17 -0.43 16.74
N LYS A 107 27.99 -1.07 16.61
CA LYS A 107 27.61 -2.29 17.34
C LYS A 107 27.79 -3.56 16.52
N GLY A 108 28.16 -3.46 15.25
CA GLY A 108 28.35 -4.59 14.34
C GLY A 108 27.06 -5.28 13.90
N HIS A 109 25.90 -4.66 14.11
CA HIS A 109 24.59 -5.19 13.70
C HIS A 109 24.02 -4.44 12.50
N PHE A 110 23.22 -5.14 11.69
CA PHE A 110 22.51 -4.55 10.55
C PHE A 110 21.20 -3.90 11.01
N TYR A 111 20.93 -2.69 10.51
CA TYR A 111 19.73 -1.93 10.86
C TYR A 111 18.97 -1.44 9.63
N LEU A 112 17.64 -1.31 9.75
CA LEU A 112 16.82 -0.74 8.68
C LEU A 112 16.85 0.80 8.77
N SER A 113 17.62 1.46 7.89
CA SER A 113 17.74 2.92 7.87
C SER A 113 16.69 3.62 6.99
N GLY A 114 15.98 2.86 6.16
CA GLY A 114 14.93 3.37 5.29
C GLY A 114 14.18 2.27 4.56
N LEU A 115 13.03 2.63 4.00
CA LEU A 115 12.24 1.75 3.15
C LEU A 115 11.89 2.51 1.87
N ALA A 116 12.26 2.01 0.71
CA ALA A 116 11.82 2.60 -0.54
C ALA A 116 10.54 1.94 -1.04
N VAL A 117 9.66 2.73 -1.65
CA VAL A 117 8.56 2.23 -2.48
C VAL A 117 8.89 2.45 -3.94
N THR A 118 8.72 1.39 -4.73
CA THR A 118 9.17 1.34 -6.12
C THR A 118 8.28 0.42 -6.95
N ASP A 119 8.25 0.67 -8.25
CA ASP A 119 7.64 -0.24 -9.24
C ASP A 119 8.67 -1.26 -9.79
N SER A 120 9.94 -1.12 -9.42
CA SER A 120 11.05 -1.98 -9.82
C SER A 120 11.87 -2.41 -8.60
N PRO A 121 11.30 -3.25 -7.71
CA PRO A 121 11.96 -3.63 -6.46
C PRO A 121 13.23 -4.45 -6.73
N ALA A 122 14.31 -4.15 -6.00
CA ALA A 122 15.48 -5.01 -5.96
C ALA A 122 15.25 -6.26 -5.08
N SER A 123 14.45 -6.11 -4.03
CA SER A 123 14.10 -7.17 -3.08
C SER A 123 13.13 -8.17 -3.69
N ILE A 124 13.37 -9.47 -3.44
CA ILE A 124 12.52 -10.56 -3.94
C ILE A 124 11.54 -11.00 -2.85
N GLY A 125 10.39 -11.55 -3.25
CA GLY A 125 9.40 -12.11 -2.33
C GLY A 125 8.65 -11.06 -1.51
N THR A 126 8.63 -9.81 -1.97
CA THR A 126 7.90 -8.72 -1.30
C THR A 126 6.41 -8.78 -1.62
N ASP A 127 5.59 -8.52 -0.61
CA ASP A 127 4.15 -8.40 -0.81
C ASP A 127 3.82 -7.11 -1.57
N ARG A 128 2.85 -7.22 -2.50
CA ARG A 128 2.28 -6.03 -3.12
C ARG A 128 1.53 -5.22 -2.05
N LEU A 129 1.92 -3.96 -1.88
CA LEU A 129 1.21 -3.01 -1.05
C LEU A 129 -0.25 -2.90 -1.55
N ARG A 130 -1.19 -3.11 -0.64
CA ARG A 130 -2.62 -2.88 -0.86
C ARG A 130 -3.18 -2.16 0.34
N PHE A 131 -3.48 -0.88 0.18
CA PHE A 131 -4.16 -0.14 1.22
C PHE A 131 -5.67 -0.30 1.02
N SER A 132 -6.30 -1.15 1.82
CA SER A 132 -7.76 -1.21 1.84
C SER A 132 -8.28 -0.01 2.62
N ALA A 133 -8.73 1.03 1.91
CA ALA A 133 -9.59 2.04 2.51
C ALA A 133 -10.87 1.31 2.94
N ASN A 134 -10.97 0.96 4.21
CA ASN A 134 -12.17 0.34 4.77
C ASN A 134 -13.28 1.42 4.79
N ARG A 135 -13.92 1.62 3.63
CA ARG A 135 -15.01 2.58 3.38
C ARG A 135 -16.21 2.33 4.30
N SER A 136 -16.25 1.21 5.02
CA SER A 136 -17.26 0.91 6.03
C SER A 136 -17.16 1.77 7.30
N TYR A 137 -16.00 2.35 7.60
CA TYR A 137 -15.85 3.28 8.73
C TYR A 137 -16.47 4.66 8.43
N PHE A 138 -16.46 5.08 7.16
CA PHE A 138 -17.12 6.32 6.71
C PHE A 138 -18.60 6.13 6.39
N SER A 139 -19.08 4.90 6.13
CA SER A 139 -20.50 4.65 5.83
C SER A 139 -21.40 4.60 7.08
N LYS A 140 -20.84 4.55 8.30
CA LYS A 140 -21.59 4.47 9.57
C LYS A 140 -21.79 5.81 10.27
N ARG A 141 -21.82 6.94 9.53
CA ARG A 141 -22.30 8.23 10.03
C ARG A 141 -23.60 8.64 9.35
N GLY A 142 -24.68 7.94 9.70
CA GLY A 142 -25.97 8.54 10.02
C GLY A 142 -26.64 9.50 9.03
N VAL A 143 -26.45 9.40 7.72
CA VAL A 143 -27.42 9.99 6.76
C VAL A 143 -28.37 8.89 6.34
N LYS A 144 -29.56 8.84 6.95
CA LYS A 144 -30.70 8.14 6.37
C LYS A 144 -30.99 8.81 5.03
N ALA A 145 -30.43 8.27 3.95
CA ALA A 145 -30.88 8.61 2.61
C ALA A 145 -32.36 8.17 2.54
N LYS A 146 -33.28 9.12 2.72
CA LYS A 146 -34.68 8.94 2.31
C LYS A 146 -34.69 8.95 0.80
N ILE A 147 -34.28 7.84 0.19
CA ILE A 147 -34.57 7.57 -1.21
C ILE A 147 -36.08 7.32 -1.23
N SER A 148 -36.84 8.37 -1.57
CA SER A 148 -38.26 8.21 -1.90
C SER A 148 -38.35 7.18 -3.02
N LYS A 149 -39.29 6.23 -2.89
CA LYS A 149 -39.54 5.22 -3.92
C LYS A 149 -39.59 5.89 -5.30
N PRO A 150 -38.89 5.38 -6.32
CA PRO A 150 -39.09 5.88 -7.67
C PRO A 150 -40.58 5.73 -8.00
N ARG A 151 -41.25 6.83 -8.37
CA ARG A 151 -42.57 6.74 -8.97
C ARG A 151 -42.43 5.86 -10.20
N GLU A 152 -43.16 4.76 -10.25
CA GLU A 152 -43.32 3.98 -11.47
C GLU A 152 -43.79 4.95 -12.56
N PHE A 153 -42.97 5.09 -13.61
CA PHE A 153 -43.37 5.78 -14.80
C PHE A 153 -44.21 4.79 -15.62
N SER A 154 -45.53 4.82 -15.42
CA SER A 154 -46.46 4.05 -16.24
C SER A 154 -46.49 4.65 -17.65
N LEU A 155 -46.05 3.88 -18.65
CA LEU A 155 -46.13 4.21 -20.07
C LEU A 155 -47.51 3.92 -20.68
N SER A 156 -48.60 4.10 -19.93
CA SER A 156 -49.95 3.84 -20.45
C SER A 156 -50.52 4.97 -21.32
N ASP A 157 -49.87 6.15 -21.38
CA ASP A 157 -50.37 7.31 -22.14
C ASP A 157 -49.65 7.56 -23.48
N ALA A 158 -49.07 6.51 -24.08
CA ALA A 158 -48.48 6.60 -25.43
C ALA A 158 -49.17 5.70 -26.47
N THR A 159 -50.41 5.30 -26.22
CA THR A 159 -51.25 4.65 -27.24
C THR A 159 -52.36 5.60 -27.65
N ILE A 160 -52.05 6.64 -28.44
CA ILE A 160 -52.76 7.02 -29.67
C ILE A 160 -51.78 7.90 -30.46
N MET A 161 -51.09 7.33 -31.44
CA MET A 161 -51.05 7.85 -32.82
C MET A 161 -50.17 6.92 -33.66
N ALA A 162 -50.85 6.15 -34.50
CA ALA A 162 -50.30 5.27 -35.50
C ALA A 162 -49.47 6.05 -36.54
N GLY A 163 -48.41 5.43 -37.06
CA GLY A 163 -47.84 5.83 -38.34
C GLY A 163 -46.36 5.48 -38.52
N LYS A 164 -46.09 4.25 -38.99
CA LYS A 164 -44.95 3.82 -39.82
C LYS A 164 -43.60 4.51 -39.60
N GLY A 165 -42.62 3.77 -39.10
CA GLY A 165 -41.21 4.09 -39.36
C GLY A 165 -40.29 3.65 -38.23
N TRP A 166 -39.30 2.83 -38.58
CA TRP A 166 -38.18 2.49 -37.71
C TRP A 166 -37.44 3.77 -37.32
N VAL A 167 -37.03 3.91 -36.05
CA VAL A 167 -36.07 4.94 -35.65
C VAL A 167 -34.92 4.29 -34.91
N SER A 168 -33.77 4.28 -35.59
CA SER A 168 -32.50 3.76 -35.14
C SER A 168 -31.92 4.58 -33.98
N ALA A 169 -31.18 3.90 -33.11
CA ALA A 169 -30.16 4.51 -32.27
C ALA A 169 -29.05 5.12 -33.14
N ILE A 170 -28.57 6.34 -32.81
CA ILE A 170 -27.17 6.83 -32.93
C ILE A 170 -27.06 8.32 -32.52
N ALA A 171 -26.26 8.53 -31.46
CA ALA A 171 -25.16 9.49 -31.24
C ALA A 171 -25.30 11.04 -31.19
N LEU A 172 -24.58 11.59 -30.19
CA LEU A 172 -23.76 12.83 -30.10
C LEU A 172 -24.49 14.18 -30.34
N SER A 173 -24.26 15.27 -29.60
CA SER A 173 -23.18 15.73 -28.71
C SER A 173 -23.73 16.48 -27.49
#